data_AF-A0A8J3LF90-F1
#
_entry.id   AF-A0A8J3LF90-F1
#
_cell.length_a   1.000
_cell.length_b   1.000
_cell.length_c   1.000
_cell.angle_alpha   90.00
_cell.angle_beta   90.00
_cell.angle_gamma   90.00
#
_symmetry.space_group_name_H-M   'P 1'
#
loop_
_entity.id
_entity.type
_entity.pdbx_description
1 polymer ?
#
loop_
_entity_poly.entity_id
_entity_poly.type
_entity_poly.pdbx_seq_one_letter_code
_entity_poly.pdbx_strand_id
1 'polypeptide(L)'
;MDSGSADAQSPGGDRAAVKALSDHEIIELIGRGRTLRRAALLELIGRARTDAHLVQPLADLAEDPRLREDRLFHLVSMAWVAIIGLLGIETPGSRAAASRAFAALDPRDQELLLGYLRVERLEDAHPDRV
;
A
#
# COMPACT_ATOMS: atom_id res chain seq x y z
N MET A 1 -22.73 -22.41 -25.57
CA MET A 1 -21.37 -21.94 -25.31
C MET A 1 -21.42 -20.44 -25.48
N ASP A 2 -21.60 -19.74 -24.37
CA ASP A 2 -21.60 -18.29 -24.31
C ASP A 2 -20.31 -17.89 -23.59
N SER A 3 -19.38 -17.34 -24.34
CA SER A 3 -18.11 -16.82 -23.82
C SER A 3 -18.12 -15.32 -24.03
N GLY A 4 -18.99 -14.66 -23.25
CA GLY A 4 -18.98 -13.22 -23.07
C GLY A 4 -17.70 -12.81 -22.35
N SER A 5 -16.86 -12.10 -23.10
CA SER A 5 -15.64 -11.43 -22.69
C SER A 5 -15.72 -10.83 -21.29
N ALA A 6 -14.74 -11.16 -20.46
CA ALA A 6 -14.44 -10.40 -19.26
C ALA A 6 -14.05 -8.98 -19.69
N ASP A 7 -14.96 -8.02 -19.49
CA ASP A 7 -14.65 -6.60 -19.57
C ASP A 7 -13.54 -6.30 -18.58
N ALA A 8 -12.32 -6.17 -19.10
CA ALA A 8 -11.22 -5.56 -18.38
C ALA A 8 -11.60 -4.10 -18.12
N GLN A 9 -12.07 -3.83 -16.90
CA GLN A 9 -12.35 -2.48 -16.42
C GLN A 9 -11.15 -1.56 -16.73
N SER A 10 -11.42 -0.43 -17.40
CA SER A 10 -10.38 0.50 -17.83
C SER A 10 -9.66 1.11 -16.62
N PRO A 11 -8.31 1.21 -16.61
CA PRO A 11 -7.53 1.75 -15.49
C PRO A 11 -7.96 3.16 -15.04
N GLY A 12 -8.57 3.93 -15.95
CA GLY A 12 -9.11 5.26 -15.65
C GLY A 12 -10.43 5.24 -14.87
N GLY A 13 -11.27 4.23 -15.07
CA GLY A 13 -12.56 4.07 -14.38
C GLY A 13 -12.38 3.70 -12.91
N ASP A 14 -11.49 2.75 -12.65
CA ASP A 14 -11.15 2.27 -11.30
C ASP A 14 -10.65 3.40 -10.39
N ARG A 15 -9.80 4.27 -10.92
CA ARG A 15 -9.26 5.40 -10.17
C ARG A 15 -10.31 6.46 -9.87
N ALA A 16 -11.23 6.73 -10.80
CA ALA A 16 -12.32 7.68 -10.58
C ALA A 16 -13.31 7.15 -9.54
N ALA A 17 -13.63 5.86 -9.59
CA ALA A 17 -14.51 5.21 -8.62
C ALA A 17 -13.96 5.31 -7.19
N VAL A 18 -12.68 4.98 -6.99
CA VAL A 18 -12.04 5.04 -5.68
C VAL A 18 -11.94 6.48 -5.14
N LYS A 19 -11.66 7.46 -6.00
CA LYS A 19 -11.57 8.88 -5.60
C LYS A 19 -12.87 9.43 -5.00
N ALA A 20 -14.01 8.91 -5.42
CA ALA A 20 -15.32 9.34 -4.91
C ALA A 20 -15.63 8.80 -3.51
N LEU A 21 -14.88 7.80 -3.02
CA LEU A 21 -15.10 7.17 -1.72
C LEU A 21 -14.54 8.02 -0.57
N SER A 22 -15.18 7.94 0.58
CA SER A 22 -14.68 8.44 1.85
C SER A 22 -13.45 7.65 2.32
N ASP A 23 -12.70 8.20 3.28
CA ASP A 23 -11.52 7.52 3.85
C ASP A 23 -11.90 6.19 4.49
N HIS A 24 -13.04 6.15 5.19
CA HIS A 24 -13.56 4.94 5.81
C HIS A 24 -13.88 3.85 4.77
N GLU A 25 -14.58 4.21 3.70
CA GLU A 25 -14.90 3.28 2.61
C GLU A 25 -13.64 2.75 1.92
N ILE A 26 -12.62 3.60 1.74
CA ILE A 26 -11.31 3.19 1.21
C ILE A 26 -10.64 2.17 2.13
N ILE A 27 -10.57 2.44 3.44
CA ILE A 27 -9.96 1.54 4.43
C ILE A 27 -10.70 0.19 4.46
N GLU A 28 -12.04 0.22 4.48
CA GLU A 28 -12.84 -1.01 4.43
C GLU A 28 -12.62 -1.78 3.12
N LEU A 29 -12.56 -1.10 1.98
CA LEU A 29 -12.34 -1.71 0.68
C LEU A 29 -10.98 -2.42 0.63
N ILE A 30 -9.93 -1.80 1.18
CA ILE A 30 -8.60 -2.41 1.27
C ILE A 30 -8.66 -3.69 2.12
N GLY A 31 -9.28 -3.61 3.29
CA GLY A 31 -9.37 -4.72 4.24
C GLY A 31 -10.27 -5.88 3.77
N ARG A 32 -11.29 -5.62 2.95
CA ARG A 32 -12.30 -6.63 2.56
C ARG A 32 -12.17 -7.16 1.13
N GLY A 33 -11.79 -6.33 0.16
CA GLY A 33 -11.93 -6.66 -1.27
C GLY A 33 -10.61 -6.98 -1.97
N ARG A 34 -10.61 -7.84 -2.99
CA ARG A 34 -9.46 -8.00 -3.92
C ARG A 34 -9.55 -7.00 -5.09
N THR A 35 -10.76 -6.76 -5.59
CA THR A 35 -11.02 -5.79 -6.66
C THR A 35 -10.78 -4.38 -6.14
N LEU A 36 -10.12 -3.52 -6.92
CA LEU A 36 -9.76 -2.14 -6.58
C LEU A 36 -8.83 -1.93 -5.37
N ARG A 37 -8.45 -2.97 -4.61
CA ARG A 37 -7.60 -2.87 -3.40
C ARG A 37 -6.34 -2.05 -3.65
N ARG A 38 -5.67 -2.28 -4.79
CA ARG A 38 -4.49 -1.51 -5.19
C ARG A 38 -4.80 -0.04 -5.41
N ALA A 39 -5.86 0.27 -6.14
CA ALA A 39 -6.25 1.65 -6.40
C ALA A 39 -6.63 2.36 -5.10
N ALA A 40 -7.35 1.68 -4.20
CA ALA A 40 -7.69 2.19 -2.87
C ALA A 40 -6.49 2.43 -1.97
N LEU A 41 -5.52 1.50 -1.92
CA LEU A 41 -4.30 1.72 -1.14
C LEU A 41 -3.49 2.90 -1.67
N LEU A 42 -3.36 3.04 -2.99
CA LEU A 42 -2.67 4.18 -3.61
C LEU A 42 -3.38 5.50 -3.35
N GLU A 43 -4.71 5.52 -3.39
CA GLU A 43 -5.50 6.70 -3.03
C GLU A 43 -5.31 7.06 -1.55
N LEU A 44 -5.36 6.07 -0.64
CA LEU A 44 -5.14 6.28 0.79
C LEU A 44 -3.75 6.87 1.07
N ILE A 45 -2.70 6.33 0.44
CA ILE A 45 -1.34 6.88 0.50
C ILE A 45 -1.33 8.32 -0.01
N GLY A 46 -2.02 8.59 -1.12
CA GLY A 46 -2.13 9.94 -1.68
C GLY A 46 -2.76 10.94 -0.70
N ARG A 47 -3.85 10.56 -0.03
CA ARG A 47 -4.53 11.40 0.97
C ARG A 47 -3.69 11.59 2.23
N ALA A 48 -3.05 10.53 2.71
CA ALA A 48 -2.21 10.55 3.91
C ALA A 48 -1.00 11.51 3.79
N ARG A 49 -0.59 11.90 2.58
CA ARG A 49 0.44 12.94 2.35
C ARG A 49 0.03 14.31 2.87
N THR A 50 -1.25 14.63 2.82
CA THR A 50 -1.81 15.92 3.26
C THR A 50 -2.62 15.79 4.54
N ASP A 51 -2.86 14.56 5.00
CA ASP A 51 -3.72 14.27 6.12
C ASP A 51 -3.11 13.26 7.10
N ALA A 52 -2.58 13.77 8.19
CA ALA A 52 -1.85 12.98 9.17
C ALA A 52 -2.75 11.97 9.91
N HIS A 53 -4.08 12.14 9.97
CA HIS A 53 -4.95 11.16 10.65
C HIS A 53 -5.01 9.82 9.91
N LEU A 54 -4.64 9.80 8.63
CA LEU A 54 -4.62 8.59 7.80
C LEU A 54 -3.33 7.77 7.94
N VAL A 55 -2.31 8.30 8.61
CA VAL A 55 -1.04 7.59 8.82
C VAL A 55 -1.25 6.33 9.66
N GLN A 56 -2.02 6.43 10.75
CA GLN A 56 -2.25 5.27 11.63
C GLN A 56 -3.09 4.17 10.94
N PRO A 57 -4.23 4.46 10.28
CA PRO A 57 -4.93 3.47 9.49
C PRO A 57 -4.07 2.81 8.39
N LEU A 58 -3.22 3.60 7.72
CA LEU A 58 -2.28 3.06 6.73
C LEU A 58 -1.23 2.14 7.36
N ALA A 59 -0.74 2.48 8.55
CA ALA A 59 0.18 1.64 9.32
C ALA A 59 -0.47 0.31 9.73
N ASP A 60 -1.70 0.36 10.24
CA ASP A 60 -2.44 -0.83 10.66
C ASP A 60 -2.69 -1.78 9.45
N LEU A 61 -2.97 -1.20 8.28
CA LEU A 61 -3.08 -1.96 7.03
C LEU A 61 -1.74 -2.55 6.58
N ALA A 62 -0.63 -1.83 6.72
CA ALA A 62 0.70 -2.34 6.40
C ALA A 62 1.10 -3.56 7.25
N GLU A 63 0.56 -3.66 8.46
CA GLU A 63 0.75 -4.78 9.37
C GLU A 63 -0.28 -5.91 9.19
N ASP A 64 -1.33 -5.71 8.38
CA ASP A 64 -2.37 -6.73 8.17
C ASP A 64 -1.80 -7.96 7.43
N PRO A 65 -1.87 -9.19 8.01
CA PRO A 65 -1.42 -10.41 7.35
C PRO A 65 -2.01 -10.59 5.95
N ARG A 66 -3.26 -10.17 5.73
CA ARG A 66 -3.94 -10.29 4.42
C ARG A 66 -3.26 -9.46 3.35
N LEU A 67 -2.68 -8.31 3.70
CA LEU A 67 -1.93 -7.46 2.77
C LEU A 67 -0.49 -7.94 2.59
N ARG A 68 0.08 -8.60 3.61
CA ARG A 68 1.40 -9.25 3.51
C ARG A 68 1.36 -10.44 2.54
N GLU A 69 0.27 -11.21 2.58
CA GLU A 69 0.08 -12.39 1.73
C GLU A 69 -0.46 -12.05 0.33
N ASP A 70 -1.07 -10.87 0.15
CA ASP A 70 -1.58 -10.39 -1.13
C ASP A 70 -0.44 -9.86 -2.01
N ARG A 71 0.14 -10.76 -2.82
CA ARG A 71 1.30 -10.47 -3.69
C ARG A 71 0.88 -10.10 -5.11
N LEU A 72 1.35 -8.96 -5.57
CA LEU A 72 1.38 -8.57 -6.98
C LEU A 72 2.58 -9.22 -7.66
N PHE A 73 2.33 -9.89 -8.79
CA PHE A 73 3.36 -10.56 -9.60
C PHE A 73 4.28 -11.50 -8.78
N HIS A 74 3.74 -12.15 -7.74
CA HIS A 74 4.42 -13.06 -6.82
C HIS A 74 5.55 -12.48 -5.95
N LEU A 75 5.89 -11.20 -6.09
CA LEU A 75 7.05 -10.62 -5.40
C LEU A 75 6.69 -9.44 -4.49
N VAL A 76 5.87 -8.50 -4.96
CA VAL A 76 5.56 -7.27 -4.23
C VAL A 76 4.25 -7.44 -3.48
N SER A 77 4.31 -7.54 -2.15
CA SER A 77 3.08 -7.57 -1.35
C SER A 77 2.44 -6.19 -1.27
N MET A 78 1.13 -6.16 -1.04
CA MET A 78 0.42 -4.90 -0.78
C MET A 78 0.95 -4.21 0.49
N ALA A 79 1.45 -4.97 1.46
CA ALA A 79 2.15 -4.43 2.61
C ALA A 79 3.40 -3.63 2.22
N TRP A 80 4.19 -4.06 1.23
CA TRP A 80 5.33 -3.28 0.73
C TRP A 80 4.89 -1.94 0.16
N VAL A 81 3.79 -1.93 -0.61
CA VAL A 81 3.24 -0.68 -1.18
C VAL A 81 2.86 0.29 -0.06
N ALA A 82 2.26 -0.20 1.03
CA ALA A 82 1.93 0.61 2.19
C ALA A 82 3.19 1.13 2.92
N ILE A 83 4.21 0.29 3.14
CA ILE A 83 5.49 0.68 3.77
C ILE A 83 6.19 1.76 2.94
N ILE A 84 6.30 1.57 1.63
CA ILE A 84 6.91 2.54 0.71
C ILE A 84 6.11 3.85 0.71
N GLY A 85 4.78 3.74 0.74
CA GLY A 85 3.88 4.89 0.92
C GLY A 85 4.19 5.67 2.19
N LEU A 86 4.28 5.00 3.34
CA LEU A 86 4.64 5.60 4.63
C LEU A 86 6.02 6.27 4.60
N LEU A 87 7.02 5.66 3.97
CA LEU A 87 8.36 6.25 3.83
C LEU A 87 8.37 7.55 3.02
N GLY A 88 7.45 7.68 2.05
CA GLY A 88 7.31 8.86 1.20
C GLY A 88 6.33 9.91 1.74
N ILE A 89 5.80 9.76 2.95
CA ILE A 89 4.92 10.73 3.61
C ILE A 89 5.75 11.52 4.64
N GLU A 90 5.76 12.86 4.53
CA GLU A 90 6.53 13.76 5.43
C GLU A 90 5.77 14.15 6.73
N THR A 91 4.79 13.35 7.15
CA THR A 91 4.04 13.60 8.38
C THR A 91 4.76 13.00 9.60
N PRO A 92 4.63 13.61 10.80
CA PRO A 92 5.10 12.99 12.03
C PRO A 92 4.59 11.56 12.20
N GLY A 93 5.48 10.65 12.60
CA GLY A 93 5.13 9.25 12.87
C GLY A 93 5.12 8.31 11.66
N SER A 94 5.10 8.82 10.42
CA SER A 94 5.09 7.97 9.21
C SER A 94 6.30 7.04 9.12
N ARG A 95 7.51 7.56 9.39
CA ARG A 95 8.75 6.75 9.41
C ARG A 95 8.77 5.71 10.52
N ALA A 96 8.25 6.05 11.70
CA ALA A 96 8.15 5.11 12.81
C ALA A 96 7.16 3.98 12.46
N ALA A 97 6.02 4.33 11.87
CA ALA A 97 5.04 3.37 11.36
C ALA A 97 5.62 2.46 10.27
N ALA A 98 6.35 3.01 9.29
CA ALA A 98 7.04 2.24 8.26
C ALA A 98 8.03 1.24 8.87
N SER A 99 8.81 1.68 9.87
CA SER A 99 9.79 0.83 10.56
C SER A 99 9.13 -0.30 11.33
N ARG A 100 8.01 -0.03 12.02
CA ARG A 100 7.23 -1.05 12.74
C ARG A 100 6.63 -2.08 11.78
N ALA A 101 6.03 -1.62 10.68
CA ALA A 101 5.46 -2.50 9.66
C ALA A 101 6.52 -3.35 8.95
N PHE A 102 7.69 -2.76 8.65
CA PHE A 102 8.85 -3.48 8.11
C PHE A 102 9.32 -4.58 9.07
N ALA A 103 9.45 -4.28 10.35
CA ALA A 103 9.85 -5.26 11.37
C ALA A 103 8.84 -6.43 11.52
N ALA A 104 7.58 -6.23 11.10
CA ALA A 104 6.54 -7.26 11.12
C ALA A 104 6.54 -8.17 9.86
N LEU A 105 7.36 -7.85 8.85
CA LEU A 105 7.59 -8.73 7.70
C LEU A 105 8.46 -9.92 8.11
N ASP A 106 8.32 -11.05 7.41
CA ASP A 106 9.28 -12.13 7.56
C ASP A 106 10.67 -11.71 7.05
N PRO A 107 11.77 -12.33 7.54
CA PRO A 107 13.12 -11.91 7.20
C PRO A 107 13.41 -11.90 5.69
N ARG A 108 12.82 -12.82 4.92
CA ARG A 108 13.03 -12.87 3.47
C ARG A 108 12.34 -11.71 2.79
N ASP A 109 11.12 -11.36 3.19
CA ASP A 109 10.44 -10.19 2.66
C ASP A 109 11.13 -8.88 3.06
N GLN A 110 11.75 -8.81 4.25
CA GLN A 110 12.60 -7.68 4.64
C GLN A 110 13.80 -7.51 3.69
N GLU A 111 14.56 -8.60 3.47
CA GLU A 111 15.71 -8.61 2.56
C GLU A 111 15.33 -8.21 1.13
N LEU A 112 14.24 -8.77 0.61
CA LEU A 112 13.79 -8.47 -0.74
C LEU A 112 13.28 -7.02 -0.89
N LEU A 113 12.62 -6.47 0.13
CA LEU A 113 12.19 -5.06 0.11
C LEU A 113 13.40 -4.11 0.16
N LEU A 114 14.41 -4.39 0.99
CA LEU A 114 15.66 -3.63 1.02
C LEU A 114 16.38 -3.69 -0.33
N GLY A 115 16.46 -4.88 -0.94
CA GLY A 115 17.00 -5.07 -2.28
C GLY A 115 16.21 -4.31 -3.36
N TYR A 116 14.88 -4.28 -3.27
CA TYR A 116 14.02 -3.50 -4.15
C TYR A 116 14.28 -1.99 -4.02
N LEU A 117 14.43 -1.50 -2.79
CA LEU A 117 14.72 -0.10 -2.48
C LEU A 117 16.19 0.28 -2.73
N ARG A 118 17.06 -0.71 -2.94
CA ARG A 118 18.52 -0.54 -3.13
C ARG A 118 19.20 0.14 -1.94
N VAL A 119 18.79 -0.21 -0.74
CA VAL A 119 19.36 0.27 0.53
C VAL A 119 19.72 -0.90 1.43
N GLU A 120 20.69 -0.71 2.31
CA GLU A 120 21.06 -1.72 3.31
C GLU A 120 20.15 -1.64 4.55
N ARG A 121 19.59 -0.45 4.82
CA ARG A 121 18.76 -0.18 5.98
C ARG A 121 17.52 0.61 5.56
N LEU A 122 16.39 0.35 6.22
CA LEU A 122 15.14 1.05 5.91
C LEU A 122 15.25 2.56 6.18
N GLU A 123 16.04 2.95 7.17
CA GLU A 123 16.26 4.36 7.51
C GLU A 123 16.84 5.18 6.34
N ASP A 124 17.63 4.54 5.48
CA ASP A 124 18.28 5.16 4.31
C ASP A 124 17.32 5.29 3.10
N ALA A 125 16.10 4.73 3.21
CA ALA A 125 15.12 4.79 2.13
C ALA A 125 14.48 6.18 2.01
N HIS A 126 14.53 6.71 0.79
CA HIS A 126 13.92 7.98 0.39
C HIS A 126 13.18 7.84 -0.96
N PRO A 127 12.06 7.10 -0.99
CA PRO A 127 11.32 6.80 -2.23
C PRO A 127 10.63 8.04 -2.86
N ASP A 128 10.63 9.16 -2.16
CA ASP A 128 10.13 10.47 -2.56
C ASP A 128 11.17 11.34 -3.31
N ARG A 129 12.45 10.96 -3.28
CA ARG A 129 13.56 11.73 -3.89
C ARG A 129 13.97 11.27 -5.30
N VAL A 130 13.16 10.42 -5.92
CA VAL A 130 13.39 9.84 -7.26
C VAL A 130 12.50 10.48 -8.32
#